data_AF-A0A933JD28-F1
#
_entry.id   AF-A0A933JD28-F1
#
_cell.length_a   1.000
_cell.length_b   1.000
_cell.length_c   1.000
_cell.angle_alpha   90.00
_cell.angle_beta   90.00
_cell.angle_gamma   90.00
#
_symmetry.space_group_name_H-M   'P 1'
#
loop_
_entity.id
_entity.type
_entity.pdbx_description
1 polymer ?
#
loop_
_entity_poly.entity_id
_entity_poly.type
_entity_poly.pdbx_seq_one_letter_code
_entity_poly.pdbx_strand_id
1 'polypeptide(L)' 'MKDKVKKTIDKIKPMLAADGGSVDLLNVDEKSGIVTVLLTGACGSCPHAAMTLKGVVERMIKEDVPEVKEVVVG' A
#
# COMPACT_ATOMS: atom_id res chain seq x y z
N MET A 1 1.77 -4.91 14.68
CA MET A 1 1.95 -4.11 13.44
C MET A 1 0.81 -4.33 12.43
N LYS A 2 0.43 -5.58 12.15
CA LYS A 2 -0.58 -5.94 11.14
C LYS A 2 -1.91 -5.18 11.24
N ASP A 3 -2.45 -5.01 12.45
CA ASP A 3 -3.74 -4.35 12.67
C ASP A 3 -3.70 -2.85 12.30
N LYS A 4 -2.59 -2.17 12.63
CA LYS A 4 -2.37 -0.77 12.26
C LYS A 4 -2.27 -0.62 10.74
N VAL A 5 -1.46 -1.47 10.10
CA VAL A 5 -1.30 -1.49 8.63
C VAL A 5 -2.65 -1.70 7.95
N LYS A 6 -3.46 -2.63 8.46
CA LYS A 6 -4.80 -2.89 7.92
C LYS A 6 -5.71 -1.67 8.05
N LYS A 7 -5.73 -1.01 9.21
CA LYS A 7 -6.49 0.24 9.41
C LYS A 7 -6.04 1.34 8.46
N THR A 8 -4.73 1.49 8.25
CA THR A 8 -4.21 2.47 7.28
C THR A 8 -4.70 2.13 5.88
N ILE A 9 -4.54 0.87 5.45
CA ILE A 9 -5.00 0.37 4.14
C ILE A 9 -6.49 0.64 3.93
N ASP A 10 -7.35 0.38 4.92
CA ASP A 10 -8.79 0.65 4.81
C ASP A 10 -9.10 2.16 4.70
N LYS A 11 -8.27 3.06 5.26
CA LYS A 11 -8.38 4.51 5.03
C LYS A 11 -8.00 4.93 3.60
N ILE A 12 -7.00 4.27 2.99
CA ILE A 12 -6.50 4.60 1.64
C ILE A 12 -7.36 4.02 0.53
N LYS A 13 -8.03 2.88 0.77
CA LYS A 13 -8.93 2.23 -0.19
C LYS A 13 -9.88 3.18 -0.93
N PRO A 14 -10.66 4.07 -0.26
CA PRO A 14 -11.54 4.99 -0.97
C PRO A 14 -10.79 6.02 -1.81
N MET A 15 -9.60 6.47 -1.38
CA MET A 15 -8.76 7.38 -2.18
C MET A 15 -8.26 6.68 -3.44
N LEU A 16 -7.74 5.46 -3.30
CA LEU A 16 -7.28 4.66 -4.43
C LEU A 16 -8.42 4.32 -5.39
N ALA A 17 -9.60 4.00 -4.88
CA ALA A 17 -10.79 3.75 -5.69
C ALA A 17 -11.19 4.96 -6.54
N ALA A 18 -11.02 6.19 -6.03
CA ALA A 18 -11.27 7.42 -6.79
C ALA A 18 -10.29 7.60 -7.96
N ASP A 19 -9.03 7.17 -7.78
CA ASP A 19 -8.01 7.08 -8.85
C ASP A 19 -8.17 5.84 -9.75
N GLY A 20 -9.23 5.04 -9.55
CA GLY A 20 -9.48 3.79 -10.29
C GLY A 20 -8.60 2.61 -9.86
N GLY A 21 -7.89 2.74 -8.74
CA GLY A 21 -7.04 1.74 -8.10
C GLY A 21 -7.73 1.02 -6.93
N SER A 22 -7.07 -0.01 -6.40
CA SER A 22 -7.40 -0.66 -5.13
C SER A 22 -6.13 -1.27 -4.53
N VAL A 23 -6.15 -1.48 -3.22
CA VAL A 23 -5.04 -2.05 -2.45
C VAL A 23 -5.56 -3.12 -1.52
N ASP A 24 -4.87 -4.26 -1.50
CA ASP A 24 -5.13 -5.34 -0.57
C ASP A 24 -3.85 -5.76 0.16
N LEU A 25 -4.01 -6.08 1.45
CA LEU A 25 -2.90 -6.52 2.27
C LEU A 25 -2.64 -8.00 2.04
N LEU A 26 -1.48 -8.36 1.48
CA LEU A 26 -1.08 -9.75 1.29
C LEU A 26 -0.34 -10.28 2.51
N ASN A 27 0.69 -9.56 2.97
CA ASN A 27 1.54 -10.01 4.06
C ASN A 27 2.13 -8.85 4.87
N VAL A 28 2.44 -9.11 6.14
CA VAL A 28 3.16 -8.19 7.03
C VAL A 28 4.24 -8.99 7.75
N ASP A 29 5.49 -8.73 7.42
CA ASP A 29 6.62 -9.27 8.15
C ASP A 29 7.06 -8.27 9.23
N GLU A 30 6.65 -8.56 10.46
CA GLU A 30 6.94 -7.72 11.63
C GLU A 30 8.42 -7.81 12.06
N LYS A 31 9.17 -8.84 11.62
CA LYS A 31 10.59 -8.98 11.97
C LYS A 31 11.47 -8.13 11.06
N SER A 32 11.20 -8.16 9.75
CA SER A 32 11.95 -7.36 8.77
C SER A 32 11.38 -5.94 8.61
N GLY A 33 10.12 -5.73 8.97
CA GLY A 33 9.39 -4.48 8.75
C GLY A 33 8.88 -4.34 7.31
N ILE A 34 8.74 -5.45 6.59
CA ILE A 34 8.34 -5.47 5.17
C ILE A 34 6.83 -5.75 5.08
N VAL A 35 6.12 -4.90 4.35
CA VAL A 35 4.68 -5.07 4.08
C VAL A 35 4.49 -5.39 2.61
N THR A 36 3.82 -6.50 2.31
CA THR A 36 3.47 -6.88 0.95
C THR A 36 2.01 -6.53 0.70
N VAL A 37 1.76 -5.74 -0.34
CA VAL A 37 0.42 -5.35 -0.78
C VAL A 37 0.20 -5.75 -2.23
N LEU A 38 -1.04 -6.04 -2.58
CA LEU A 38 -1.48 -6.19 -3.95
C LEU A 38 -2.13 -4.87 -4.37
N LEU A 39 -1.55 -4.21 -5.37
CA LEU A 39 -2.16 -3.03 -5.99
C LEU A 39 -2.89 -3.47 -7.26
N THR A 40 -4.17 -3.14 -7.36
CA THR A 40 -5.01 -3.43 -8.54
C THR A 40 -5.61 -2.15 -9.10
N GLY A 41 -6.01 -2.14 -10.38
CA GLY A 41 -6.80 -1.05 -10.97
C GLY A 41 -6.16 -0.29 -12.15
N ALA A 42 -6.81 0.81 -12.52
CA ALA A 42 -6.92 1.42 -13.86
C ALA A 42 -5.63 1.98 -14.47
N CYS A 43 -4.46 1.78 -13.85
CA CYS A 43 -3.18 2.09 -14.48
C CYS A 43 -2.29 0.88 -14.75
N GLY A 44 -2.88 -0.32 -14.88
CA GLY A 44 -2.19 -1.48 -15.47
C GLY A 44 -1.67 -1.26 -16.90
N SER A 45 -2.10 -0.17 -17.57
CA SER A 45 -1.68 0.22 -18.92
C SER A 45 -0.58 1.29 -18.96
N CYS A 46 -0.22 1.91 -17.83
CA CYS A 46 0.81 2.97 -17.79
C CYS A 46 1.80 2.73 -16.63
N PRO A 47 3.03 2.24 -16.90
CA PRO A 47 3.99 1.87 -15.86
C PRO A 47 4.38 3.03 -14.92
N HIS A 48 4.15 4.27 -15.36
CA HIS A 48 4.44 5.46 -14.57
C HIS A 48 3.51 5.63 -13.35
N ALA A 49 2.21 5.38 -13.49
CA ALA A 49 1.29 5.63 -12.38
C ALA A 49 1.31 4.52 -11.32
N ALA A 50 1.69 3.29 -11.68
CA ALA A 50 1.93 2.23 -10.71
C ALA A 50 3.04 2.61 -9.72
N MET A 51 4.09 3.28 -10.21
CA MET A 51 5.20 3.76 -9.37
C MET A 51 4.76 4.90 -8.44
N THR A 52 3.95 5.84 -8.95
CA THR A 52 3.41 6.94 -8.14
C THR A 52 2.44 6.45 -7.06
N LEU A 53 1.52 5.54 -7.39
CA LEU A 53 0.56 4.98 -6.45
C LEU A 53 1.26 4.19 -5.32
N LYS A 54 2.25 3.36 -5.68
CA LYS A 54 3.08 2.66 -4.69
C LYS A 54 3.73 3.65 -3.72
N GLY A 55 4.31 4.74 -4.24
CA GLY A 55 4.96 5.75 -3.41
C GLY A 55 4.00 6.42 -2.42
N VAL A 56 2.78 6.73 -2.84
CA VAL A 56 1.74 7.30 -1.97
C VAL A 56 1.33 6.31 -0.88
N VAL A 57 1.05 5.05 -1.25
CA VAL A 57 0.66 4.00 -0.29
C VAL A 57 1.77 3.73 0.73
N GLU A 58 3.01 3.61 0.26
CA GLU A 58 4.16 3.40 1.13
C GLU A 58 4.33 4.55 2.13
N ARG A 59 4.21 5.80 1.65
CA ARG A 59 4.31 6.98 2.51
C ARG A 59 3.22 6.99 3.59
N MET A 60 1.96 6.77 3.22
CA MET A 60 0.85 6.77 4.18
C MET A 60 0.99 5.65 5.22
N ILE A 61 1.42 4.46 4.79
CA ILE A 61 1.68 3.34 5.69
C ILE A 61 2.81 3.67 6.68
N LYS A 62 3.90 4.30 6.22
CA LYS A 62 5.02 4.73 7.08
C LYS A 62 4.63 5.86 8.04
N GLU A 63 3.70 6.75 7.65
CA GLU A 63 3.19 7.82 8.50
C GLU A 63 2.34 7.28 9.67
N ASP A 64 1.41 6.35 9.44
CA ASP A 64 0.63 5.72 10.52
C ASP A 64 1.44 4.64 11.28
N VAL A 65 2.39 3.99 10.59
CA VAL A 65 3.17 2.85 11.11
C VAL A 65 4.67 3.04 10.79
N PRO A 66 5.41 3.80 11.61
CA PRO A 66 6.84 4.05 11.40
C PRO A 66 7.71 2.80 11.56
N GLU A 67 7.15 1.69 12.06
CA GLU A 67 7.79 0.38 12.14
C GLU A 67 7.98 -0.27 10.74
N VAL A 68 7.26 0.22 9.71
CA VAL A 68 7.37 -0.26 8.33
C VAL A 68 8.62 0.30 7.68
N LYS A 69 9.53 -0.58 7.24
CA LYS A 69 10.74 -0.21 6.50
C LYS A 69 10.49 -0.12 5.00
N GLU A 70 9.75 -1.08 4.46
CA GLU A 70 9.56 -1.21 3.02
C GLU A 70 8.16 -1.74 2.69
N VAL A 71 7.58 -1.24 1.59
CA VAL A 71 6.35 -1.76 1.01
C VAL A 71 6.66 -2.37 -0.36
N VAL A 72 6.26 -3.61 -0.57
CA VAL A 72 6.49 -4.38 -1.79
C VAL A 72 5.15 -4.66 -2.46
N VAL A 73 5.11 -4.56 -3.79
CA VAL A 73 3.93 -4.91 -4.58
C VAL A 73 4.08 -6.36 -5.02
N GLY A 74 3.10 -7.20 -4.66
CA GLY A 74 3.03 -8.61 -5.03
C GLY A 74 2.27 -8.87 -6.33
#